data_AF-A0A2Z6U5F3-F1
#
_entry.id   AF-A0A2Z6U5F3-F1
#
_cell.length_a   1.000
_cell.length_b   1.000
_cell.length_c   1.000
_cell.angle_alpha   90.00
_cell.angle_beta   90.00
_cell.angle_gamma   90.00
#
_symmetry.space_group_name_H-M   'P 1'
#
loop_
_entity.id
_entity.type
_entity.pdbx_description
1 polymer ?
#
loop_
_entity_poly.entity_id
_entity_poly.type
_entity_poly.pdbx_seq_one_letter_code
_entity_poly.pdbx_strand_id
1 'polypeptide(L)'
;MTEYKGTAFNLFVKQNALFTANLTSLNEHYAVTCIVRNPVDVFMSWWSINLPVSKGRLPAAEKFDSDLAKTLEKNGVFWRQMRIYEWFCHQFKHSKSPVIKYEDIISSGGKCLFDACELNEAKLESLNTPERQFKPEELKILKNQSKAILNLNTQGFYSLNDISGRLNQLLSNID
;
A
#
# COMPACT_ATOMS: atom_id res chain seq x y z
N MET A 1 8.43 -3.88 -33.57
CA MET A 1 8.27 -4.65 -32.32
C MET A 1 9.28 -5.77 -32.36
N THR A 2 10.24 -5.77 -31.45
CA THR A 2 11.26 -6.82 -31.37
C THR A 2 10.66 -7.98 -30.60
N GLU A 3 10.44 -9.09 -31.28
CA GLU A 3 9.91 -10.32 -30.69
C GLU A 3 10.95 -10.94 -29.74
N TYR A 4 10.54 -11.23 -28.51
CA TYR A 4 11.36 -11.96 -27.55
C TYR A 4 11.42 -13.45 -27.97
N LYS A 5 12.60 -13.95 -28.32
CA LYS A 5 12.84 -15.35 -28.76
C LYS A 5 13.54 -16.19 -27.69
N GLY A 6 13.22 -15.99 -26.42
CA GLY A 6 13.71 -16.84 -25.32
C GLY A 6 12.86 -18.09 -25.14
N THR A 7 13.45 -19.16 -24.62
CA THR A 7 12.77 -20.46 -24.38
C THR A 7 12.05 -20.54 -23.03
N ALA A 8 12.23 -19.56 -22.14
CA ALA A 8 11.54 -19.44 -20.86
C ALA A 8 11.49 -17.98 -20.41
N PHE A 9 10.38 -17.55 -19.79
CA PHE A 9 10.25 -16.24 -19.16
C PHE A 9 9.47 -16.36 -17.84
N ASN A 10 9.83 -15.54 -16.86
CA ASN A 10 9.06 -15.42 -15.62
C ASN A 10 8.07 -14.26 -15.76
N LEU A 11 6.79 -14.52 -15.52
CA LEU A 11 5.73 -13.51 -15.56
C LEU A 11 5.45 -12.96 -14.16
N PHE A 12 5.69 -11.66 -13.97
CA PHE A 12 5.29 -10.95 -12.76
C PHE A 12 4.08 -10.08 -13.05
N VAL A 13 2.99 -10.28 -12.31
CA VAL A 13 1.76 -9.51 -12.46
C VAL A 13 1.50 -8.72 -11.19
N LYS A 14 1.40 -7.40 -11.32
CA LYS A 14 1.05 -6.52 -10.21
C LYS A 14 -0.39 -6.05 -10.36
N GLN A 15 -1.20 -6.30 -9.35
CA GLN A 15 -2.54 -5.72 -9.21
C GLN A 15 -2.84 -5.45 -7.73
N ASN A 16 -3.57 -4.37 -7.44
CA ASN A 16 -3.89 -3.96 -6.07
C ASN A 16 -5.20 -4.62 -5.58
N ALA A 17 -6.32 -3.90 -5.64
CA ALA A 17 -7.58 -4.25 -4.98
C ALA A 17 -8.16 -5.60 -5.42
N LEU A 18 -8.13 -5.89 -6.73
CA LEU A 18 -8.69 -7.14 -7.25
C LEU A 18 -7.95 -8.38 -6.73
N PHE A 19 -6.61 -8.34 -6.74
CA PHE A 19 -5.81 -9.45 -6.22
C PHE A 19 -5.95 -9.57 -4.72
N THR A 20 -5.95 -8.44 -3.99
CA THR A 20 -6.18 -8.44 -2.54
C THR A 20 -7.51 -9.08 -2.15
N ALA A 21 -8.58 -8.82 -2.90
CA ALA A 21 -9.89 -9.44 -2.65
C ALA A 21 -9.90 -10.96 -2.88
N ASN A 22 -8.98 -11.48 -3.71
CA ASN A 22 -8.90 -12.89 -4.07
C ASN A 22 -7.62 -13.57 -3.55
N LEU A 23 -6.93 -12.98 -2.57
CA LEU A 23 -5.60 -13.38 -2.14
C LEU A 23 -5.51 -14.85 -1.72
N THR A 24 -6.49 -15.35 -0.95
CA THR A 24 -6.51 -16.74 -0.49
C THR A 24 -6.49 -17.71 -1.66
N SER A 25 -7.36 -17.51 -2.66
CA SER A 25 -7.40 -18.38 -3.85
C SER A 25 -6.18 -18.20 -4.74
N LEU A 26 -5.65 -16.98 -4.88
CA LEU A 26 -4.43 -16.75 -5.65
C LEU A 26 -3.23 -17.47 -5.04
N ASN A 27 -3.12 -17.50 -3.70
CA ASN A 27 -2.06 -18.22 -3.00
C ASN A 27 -2.09 -19.74 -3.19
N GLU A 28 -3.22 -20.33 -3.60
CA GLU A 28 -3.32 -21.76 -3.87
C GLU A 28 -2.64 -22.15 -5.19
N HIS A 29 -2.44 -21.18 -6.09
CA HIS A 29 -1.98 -21.43 -7.45
C HIS A 29 -0.71 -20.66 -7.83
N TYR A 30 -0.42 -19.56 -7.14
CA TYR A 30 0.67 -18.65 -7.49
C TYR A 30 1.46 -18.24 -6.24
N ALA A 31 2.75 -17.98 -6.42
CA ALA A 31 3.53 -17.25 -5.43
C ALA A 31 3.06 -15.79 -5.40
N VAL A 32 2.55 -15.34 -4.26
CA VAL A 32 2.09 -13.96 -4.08
C VAL A 32 2.85 -13.32 -2.94
N THR A 33 3.39 -12.13 -3.21
CA THR A 33 4.02 -11.27 -2.23
C THR A 33 3.19 -10.00 -2.06
N CYS A 34 2.84 -9.67 -0.82
CA CYS A 34 2.11 -8.46 -0.50
C CYS A 34 3.08 -7.32 -0.18
N ILE A 35 2.76 -6.10 -0.62
CA ILE A 35 3.54 -4.90 -0.32
C ILE A 35 2.69 -3.98 0.54
N VAL A 36 3.18 -3.66 1.74
CA VAL A 36 2.57 -2.70 2.66
C VAL A 36 3.42 -1.43 2.70
N ARG A 37 2.81 -0.29 3.05
CA ARG A 37 3.49 1.00 3.16
C ARG A 37 3.04 1.72 4.43
N ASN A 38 3.90 2.60 4.95
CA ASN A 38 3.56 3.44 6.10
C ASN A 38 2.22 4.17 5.84
N PRO A 39 1.25 4.08 6.75
CA PRO A 39 -0.09 4.61 6.52
C PRO A 39 -0.10 6.12 6.23
N VAL A 40 0.82 6.88 6.81
CA VAL A 40 0.97 8.31 6.54
C VAL A 40 1.20 8.55 5.05
N ASP A 41 2.19 7.87 4.47
CA ASP A 41 2.53 8.00 3.06
C ASP A 41 1.45 7.44 2.13
N VAL A 42 0.69 6.44 2.58
CA VAL A 42 -0.46 5.93 1.83
C VAL A 42 -1.54 7.00 1.71
N PHE A 43 -1.95 7.64 2.81
CA PHE A 43 -2.98 8.69 2.76
C PHE A 43 -2.51 9.89 1.94
N MET A 44 -1.27 10.35 2.16
CA MET A 44 -0.71 11.43 1.35
C MET A 44 -0.69 11.07 -0.14
N SER A 45 -0.38 9.81 -0.49
CA SER A 45 -0.43 9.33 -1.87
C SER A 45 -1.85 9.22 -2.44
N TRP A 46 -2.85 8.93 -1.61
CA TRP A 46 -4.24 8.85 -2.05
C TRP A 46 -4.85 10.24 -2.24
N TRP A 47 -4.49 11.22 -1.42
CA TRP A 47 -4.98 12.58 -1.55
C TRP A 47 -4.41 13.30 -2.78
N SER A 48 -3.18 12.97 -3.19
CA SER A 48 -2.53 13.59 -4.33
C SER A 48 -3.03 13.11 -5.72
N ILE A 49 -3.98 12.18 -5.78
CA ILE A 49 -4.45 11.57 -7.03
C ILE A 49 -5.99 11.60 -7.17
N ASN A 50 -6.49 11.63 -8.40
CA ASN A 50 -7.93 11.56 -8.69
C ASN A 50 -8.37 10.12 -9.03
N LEU A 51 -8.24 9.21 -8.06
CA LEU A 51 -8.70 7.81 -8.17
C LEU A 51 -9.85 7.54 -7.18
N PRO A 52 -10.66 6.48 -7.36
CA PRO A 52 -11.76 6.16 -6.43
C PRO A 52 -11.34 6.11 -4.95
N VAL A 53 -10.12 5.66 -4.66
CA VAL A 53 -9.59 5.58 -3.29
C VAL A 53 -9.44 6.95 -2.63
N SER A 54 -9.18 8.02 -3.40
CA SER A 54 -9.13 9.39 -2.87
C SER A 54 -10.51 9.89 -2.40
N LYS A 55 -11.58 9.23 -2.86
CA LYS A 55 -12.99 9.47 -2.47
C LYS A 55 -13.49 8.43 -1.47
N GLY A 56 -12.61 7.57 -0.98
CA GLY A 56 -12.93 6.50 -0.03
C GLY A 56 -13.75 5.37 -0.65
N ARG A 57 -13.48 5.01 -1.91
CA ARG A 57 -14.10 3.87 -2.61
C ARG A 57 -13.03 2.93 -3.16
N LEU A 58 -13.36 1.65 -3.31
CA LEU A 58 -12.46 0.65 -3.85
C LEU A 58 -13.23 -0.31 -4.78
N PRO A 59 -13.72 0.16 -5.96
CA PRO A 59 -14.73 -0.57 -6.72
C PRO A 59 -14.34 -2.00 -7.12
N ALA A 60 -13.05 -2.23 -7.39
CA ALA A 60 -12.55 -3.55 -7.74
C ALA A 60 -12.54 -4.53 -6.55
N ALA A 61 -12.47 -4.06 -5.31
CA ALA A 61 -12.63 -4.92 -4.12
C ALA A 61 -14.11 -5.01 -3.70
N GLU A 62 -14.85 -3.90 -3.75
CA GLU A 62 -16.28 -3.86 -3.38
C GLU A 62 -17.14 -4.84 -4.19
N LYS A 63 -16.74 -5.16 -5.43
CA LYS A 63 -17.39 -6.17 -6.27
C LYS A 63 -17.24 -7.61 -5.74
N PHE A 64 -16.18 -7.89 -5.00
CA PHE A 64 -15.80 -9.24 -4.54
C PHE A 64 -15.90 -9.39 -3.02
N ASP A 65 -16.04 -8.29 -2.29
CA ASP A 65 -16.20 -8.24 -0.84
C ASP A 65 -17.42 -7.38 -0.50
N SER A 66 -18.56 -8.05 -0.26
CA SER A 66 -19.83 -7.37 0.03
C SER A 66 -19.82 -6.64 1.37
N ASP A 67 -19.01 -7.10 2.33
CA ASP A 67 -18.97 -6.50 3.66
C ASP A 67 -18.10 -5.24 3.65
N LEU A 68 -17.03 -5.23 2.86
CA LEU A 68 -16.31 -4.00 2.51
C LEU A 68 -17.26 -3.02 1.82
N ALA A 69 -18.01 -3.45 0.79
CA ALA A 69 -18.93 -2.57 0.06
C ALA A 69 -19.93 -1.86 1.00
N LYS A 70 -20.61 -2.62 1.87
CA LYS A 70 -21.53 -2.06 2.89
C LYS A 70 -20.83 -1.09 3.83
N THR A 71 -19.59 -1.41 4.23
CA THR A 71 -18.78 -0.55 5.11
C THR A 71 -18.49 0.79 4.44
N LEU A 72 -18.21 0.80 3.13
CA LEU A 72 -17.85 1.99 2.37
C LEU A 72 -19.05 2.79 1.82
N GLU A 73 -20.28 2.37 2.06
CA GLU A 73 -21.48 3.16 1.74
C GLU A 73 -21.77 4.27 2.76
N LYS A 74 -21.25 4.13 3.98
CA LYS A 74 -21.55 5.02 5.10
C LYS A 74 -20.35 5.91 5.43
N ASN A 75 -20.57 6.92 6.28
CA ASN A 75 -19.54 7.76 6.91
C ASN A 75 -18.80 8.75 5.96
N GLY A 76 -17.88 9.52 6.53
CA GLY A 76 -17.04 10.49 5.79
C GLY A 76 -15.90 9.84 5.00
N VAL A 77 -15.38 10.57 3.99
CA VAL A 77 -14.33 10.10 3.07
C VAL A 77 -13.11 9.54 3.82
N PHE A 78 -12.58 10.28 4.80
CA PHE A 78 -11.38 9.86 5.53
C PHE A 78 -11.61 8.55 6.30
N TRP A 79 -12.75 8.41 6.96
CA TRP A 79 -13.09 7.16 7.65
C TRP A 79 -13.13 5.97 6.70
N ARG A 80 -13.70 6.15 5.50
CA ARG A 80 -13.72 5.11 4.48
C ARG A 80 -12.32 4.75 3.99
N GLN A 81 -11.44 5.73 3.84
CA GLN A 81 -10.03 5.50 3.50
C GLN A 81 -9.31 4.70 4.58
N MET A 82 -9.52 5.03 5.86
CA MET A 82 -9.00 4.23 6.98
C MET A 82 -9.45 2.78 6.89
N ARG A 83 -10.76 2.54 6.64
CA ARG A 83 -11.28 1.17 6.46
C ARG A 83 -10.69 0.45 5.26
N ILE A 84 -10.43 1.16 4.16
CA ILE A 84 -9.75 0.57 3.00
C ILE A 84 -8.32 0.14 3.38
N TYR A 85 -7.57 0.98 4.09
CA TYR A 85 -6.21 0.61 4.53
C TYR A 85 -6.23 -0.59 5.48
N GLU A 86 -7.12 -0.57 6.47
CA GLU A 86 -7.30 -1.69 7.41
C GLU A 86 -7.72 -2.97 6.69
N TRP A 87 -8.59 -2.86 5.68
CA TRP A 87 -8.99 -4.00 4.84
C TRP A 87 -7.78 -4.61 4.12
N PHE A 88 -6.93 -3.81 3.46
CA PHE A 88 -5.69 -4.33 2.87
C PHE A 88 -4.83 -5.06 3.92
N CYS A 89 -4.65 -4.45 5.10
CA CYS A 89 -3.86 -5.05 6.18
C CYS A 89 -4.45 -6.38 6.65
N HIS A 90 -5.77 -6.45 6.81
CA HIS A 90 -6.48 -7.66 7.19
C HIS A 90 -6.28 -8.77 6.16
N GLN A 91 -6.50 -8.46 4.88
CA GLN A 91 -6.34 -9.43 3.80
C GLN A 91 -4.91 -9.98 3.73
N PHE A 92 -3.89 -9.13 3.90
CA PHE A 92 -2.49 -9.55 3.90
C PHE A 92 -2.14 -10.47 5.08
N LYS A 93 -2.66 -10.18 6.28
CA LYS A 93 -2.47 -11.06 7.43
C LYS A 93 -3.17 -12.40 7.26
N HIS A 94 -4.38 -12.38 6.71
CA HIS A 94 -5.20 -13.58 6.54
C HIS A 94 -4.62 -14.51 5.47
N SER A 95 -4.08 -13.96 4.38
CA SER A 95 -3.57 -14.76 3.26
C SER A 95 -2.31 -15.58 3.62
N LYS A 96 -1.57 -15.18 4.67
CA LYS A 96 -0.25 -15.72 5.04
C LYS A 96 0.83 -15.59 3.94
N SER A 97 0.57 -14.76 2.94
CA SER A 97 1.59 -14.38 1.95
C SER A 97 2.76 -13.66 2.64
N PRO A 98 3.99 -13.79 2.13
CA PRO A 98 5.08 -12.89 2.52
C PRO A 98 4.65 -11.42 2.36
N VAL A 99 4.97 -10.60 3.35
CA VAL A 99 4.69 -9.16 3.33
C VAL A 99 6.01 -8.39 3.40
N ILE A 100 6.20 -7.47 2.45
CA ILE A 100 7.37 -6.59 2.39
C ILE A 100 6.92 -5.15 2.61
N LYS A 101 7.71 -4.38 3.35
CA LYS A 101 7.49 -2.94 3.48
C LYS A 101 8.05 -2.21 2.27
N TYR A 102 7.30 -1.24 1.76
CA TYR A 102 7.73 -0.38 0.67
C TYR A 102 9.07 0.30 0.99
N GLU A 103 9.27 0.70 2.24
CA GLU A 103 10.49 1.36 2.69
C GLU A 103 11.72 0.43 2.58
N ASP A 104 11.54 -0.87 2.82
CA ASP A 104 12.61 -1.87 2.67
C ASP A 104 12.99 -2.03 1.19
N ILE A 105 12.02 -1.96 0.28
CA ILE A 105 12.25 -1.97 -1.18
C ILE A 105 13.15 -0.79 -1.56
N ILE A 106 12.86 0.41 -1.04
CA ILE A 106 13.65 1.60 -1.35
C ILE A 106 15.05 1.49 -0.74
N SER A 107 15.17 1.16 0.56
CA SER A 107 16.47 1.11 1.23
C SER A 107 17.37 -0.01 0.71
N SER A 108 16.78 -1.11 0.21
CA SER A 108 17.53 -2.23 -0.36
C SER A 108 17.78 -2.10 -1.87
N GLY A 109 17.39 -0.97 -2.50
CA GLY A 109 17.48 -0.80 -3.95
C GLY A 109 16.68 -1.86 -4.74
N GLY A 110 15.62 -2.42 -4.16
CA GLY A 110 14.80 -3.45 -4.77
C GLY A 110 15.20 -4.90 -4.44
N LYS A 111 16.35 -5.13 -3.80
CA LYS A 111 16.84 -6.46 -3.43
C LYS A 111 15.77 -7.36 -2.77
N CYS A 112 15.01 -6.84 -1.80
CA CYS A 112 14.01 -7.65 -1.10
C CYS A 112 12.90 -8.21 -2.02
N LEU A 113 12.62 -7.58 -3.17
CA LEU A 113 11.69 -8.13 -4.16
C LEU A 113 12.29 -9.34 -4.88
N PHE A 114 13.59 -9.32 -5.19
CA PHE A 114 14.28 -10.47 -5.77
C PHE A 114 14.30 -11.64 -4.79
N ASP A 115 14.64 -11.36 -3.53
CA ASP A 115 14.66 -12.37 -2.47
C ASP A 115 13.27 -13.02 -2.29
N ALA A 116 12.20 -12.22 -2.28
CA ALA A 116 10.84 -12.74 -2.13
C ALA A 116 10.29 -13.48 -3.36
N CYS A 117 10.95 -13.33 -4.51
CA CYS A 117 10.63 -14.08 -5.72
C CYS A 117 11.64 -15.20 -6.01
N GLU A 118 12.58 -15.45 -5.10
CA GLU A 118 13.67 -16.44 -5.24
C GLU A 118 14.46 -16.26 -6.56
N LEU A 119 14.66 -15.01 -6.97
CA LEU A 119 15.39 -14.67 -8.18
C LEU A 119 16.82 -14.29 -7.86
N ASN A 120 17.74 -14.70 -8.72
CA ASN A 120 19.08 -14.14 -8.71
C ASN A 120 19.03 -12.65 -9.06
N GLU A 121 19.78 -11.84 -8.32
CA GLU A 121 19.81 -10.40 -8.54
C GLU A 121 20.21 -10.07 -9.98
N ALA A 122 19.30 -9.43 -10.71
CA ALA A 122 19.67 -8.69 -11.91
C ALA A 122 20.37 -7.39 -11.48
N LYS A 123 21.12 -6.76 -12.40
CA LYS A 123 21.68 -5.43 -12.17
C LYS A 123 20.55 -4.47 -11.75
N LEU A 124 20.51 -4.12 -10.47
CA LEU A 124 19.47 -3.26 -9.91
C LEU A 124 19.64 -1.85 -10.50
N GLU A 125 18.55 -1.31 -11.05
CA GLU A 125 18.49 0.11 -11.36
C GLU A 125 18.34 0.90 -10.06
N SER A 126 18.91 2.09 -10.01
CA SER A 126 18.75 2.97 -8.86
C SER A 126 17.28 3.35 -8.69
N LEU A 127 16.67 2.95 -7.58
CA LEU A 127 15.34 3.41 -7.22
C LEU A 127 15.41 4.85 -6.73
N ASN A 128 14.78 5.77 -7.47
CA ASN A 128 14.62 7.15 -7.05
C ASN A 128 13.29 7.31 -6.30
N THR A 129 13.33 7.90 -5.11
CA THR A 129 12.11 8.37 -4.44
C THR A 129 11.85 9.79 -4.90
N PRO A 130 10.85 10.04 -5.77
CA PRO A 130 10.57 11.39 -6.21
C PRO A 130 10.19 12.25 -5.00
N GLU A 131 10.79 13.43 -4.92
CA GLU A 131 10.42 14.41 -3.91
C GLU A 131 8.94 14.79 -4.12
N ARG A 132 8.12 14.60 -3.09
CA ARG A 132 6.69 14.91 -3.15
C ARG A 132 6.43 16.22 -2.46
N GLN A 133 5.92 17.17 -3.22
CA GLN A 133 5.35 18.39 -2.66
C GLN A 133 3.89 18.14 -2.32
N PHE A 134 3.55 18.32 -1.05
CA PHE A 134 2.20 18.17 -0.55
C PHE A 134 1.55 19.53 -0.37
N LYS A 135 0.26 19.59 -0.67
CA LYS A 135 -0.45 20.86 -0.59
C LYS A 135 -0.75 21.19 0.89
N PRO A 136 -0.73 22.48 1.29
CA PRO A 136 -0.98 22.87 2.68
C PRO A 136 -2.29 22.30 3.26
N GLU A 137 -3.34 22.19 2.45
CA GLU A 137 -4.61 21.62 2.85
C GLU A 137 -4.53 20.12 3.18
N GLU A 138 -3.74 19.34 2.43
CA GLU A 138 -3.54 17.91 2.68
C GLU A 138 -2.82 17.71 4.00
N LEU A 139 -1.83 18.54 4.26
CA LEU A 139 -1.07 18.48 5.50
C LEU A 139 -1.89 18.96 6.71
N LYS A 140 -2.80 19.93 6.53
CA LYS A 140 -3.78 20.32 7.56
C LYS A 140 -4.74 19.17 7.88
N ILE A 141 -5.21 18.44 6.86
CA ILE A 141 -6.00 17.22 7.06
C ILE A 141 -5.16 16.19 7.81
N LEU A 142 -3.90 15.98 7.43
CA LEU A 142 -2.99 15.07 8.12
C LEU A 142 -2.87 15.41 9.61
N LYS A 143 -2.57 16.67 9.95
CA LYS A 143 -2.46 17.19 11.33
C LYS A 143 -3.75 16.91 12.12
N ASN A 144 -4.91 17.18 11.53
CA ASN A 144 -6.20 16.95 12.17
C ASN A 144 -6.54 15.47 12.38
N GLN A 145 -6.02 14.58 11.53
CA GLN A 145 -6.29 13.15 11.58
C GLN A 145 -5.18 12.32 12.23
N SER A 146 -4.07 12.94 12.67
CA SER A 146 -2.90 12.27 13.24
C SER A 146 -3.24 11.21 14.29
N LYS A 147 -4.16 11.51 15.23
CA LYS A 147 -4.57 10.55 16.26
C LYS A 147 -5.22 9.29 15.69
N ALA A 148 -6.07 9.44 14.68
CA ALA A 148 -6.70 8.30 14.01
C ALA A 148 -5.66 7.49 13.24
N ILE A 149 -4.74 8.15 12.53
CA ILE A 149 -3.67 7.49 11.76
C ILE A 149 -2.71 6.73 12.68
N LEU A 150 -2.35 7.29 13.84
CA LEU A 150 -1.50 6.62 14.84
C LEU A 150 -2.08 5.28 15.28
N ASN A 151 -3.41 5.18 15.44
CA ASN A 151 -4.09 3.95 15.82
C ASN A 151 -3.97 2.83 14.76
N LEU A 152 -3.52 3.12 13.54
CA LEU A 152 -3.23 2.08 12.54
C LEU A 152 -1.99 1.25 12.89
N ASN A 153 -1.22 1.62 13.92
CA ASN A 153 -0.20 0.73 14.48
C ASN A 153 -0.79 -0.61 14.94
N THR A 154 -2.07 -0.64 15.32
CA THR A 154 -2.81 -1.87 15.68
C THR A 154 -2.90 -2.86 14.52
N GLN A 155 -2.70 -2.40 13.28
CA GLN A 155 -2.58 -3.26 12.12
C GLN A 155 -1.25 -4.03 12.07
N GLY A 156 -0.30 -3.79 12.97
CA GLY A 156 0.86 -4.66 13.20
C GLY A 156 1.95 -4.65 12.12
N PHE A 157 1.78 -3.89 11.03
CA PHE A 157 2.81 -3.73 10.00
C PHE A 157 3.80 -2.59 10.31
N TYR A 158 3.34 -1.54 10.97
CA TYR A 158 4.15 -0.39 11.37
C TYR A 158 3.98 -0.13 12.86
N SER A 159 5.09 0.14 13.54
CA SER A 159 5.09 0.50 14.94
C SER A 159 4.50 1.90 15.15
N LEU A 160 4.12 2.23 16.38
CA LEU A 160 3.71 3.60 16.73
C LEU A 160 4.83 4.60 16.43
N ASN A 161 6.09 4.21 16.60
CA ASN A 161 7.26 5.05 16.32
C ASN A 161 7.43 5.27 14.81
N ASP A 162 7.20 4.25 13.99
CA ASP A 162 7.30 4.37 12.52
C ASP A 162 6.27 5.39 12.01
N ILE A 163 5.04 5.33 12.52
CA ILE A 163 3.95 6.21 12.10
C ILE A 163 4.16 7.63 12.66
N SER A 164 4.47 7.76 13.95
CA SER A 164 4.66 9.07 14.58
C SER A 164 5.90 9.81 14.06
N GLY A 165 7.00 9.10 13.81
CA GLY A 165 8.19 9.66 13.19
C GLY A 165 7.89 10.24 11.80
N ARG A 166 7.12 9.51 10.99
CA ARG A 166 6.74 9.99 9.65
C ARG A 166 5.78 11.17 9.70
N LEU A 167 4.81 11.19 10.63
CA LEU A 167 3.94 12.34 10.86
C LEU A 167 4.76 13.57 11.24
N ASN A 168 5.67 13.46 12.21
CA ASN A 168 6.50 14.57 12.66
C ASN A 168 7.37 15.14 11.53
N GLN A 169 7.96 14.27 10.71
CA GLN A 169 8.78 14.68 9.56
C GLN A 169 7.99 15.52 8.55
N LEU A 170 6.72 15.19 8.30
CA LEU A 170 5.88 15.93 7.35
C LEU A 170 5.25 17.18 7.95
N LEU A 171 4.99 17.18 9.26
CA LEU A 171 4.31 18.27 9.95
C LEU A 171 5.25 19.31 10.56
N SER A 172 6.56 19.04 10.64
CA SER A 172 7.55 19.94 11.24
C SER A 172 7.65 21.32 10.57
N ASN A 173 7.14 21.44 9.34
CA ASN A 173 7.24 22.64 8.51
C ASN A 173 5.90 23.37 8.35
N ILE A 174 4.94 23.10 9.24
CA ILE A 174 3.58 23.63 9.17
C ILE A 174 3.25 24.34 10.47
N ASP A 175 3.33 25.67 10.42
CA ASP A 175 2.83 26.57 11.45
C ASP A 175 1.31 26.36 11.66
#